data_AF-A0A382MVA6-F1
#
_entry.id   AF-A0A382MVA6-F1
#
_cell.length_a   1.000
_cell.length_b   1.000
_cell.length_c   1.000
_cell.angle_alpha   90.00
_cell.angle_beta   90.00
_cell.angle_gamma   90.00
#
_symmetry.space_group_name_H-M   'P 1'
#
loop_
_entity.id
_entity.type
_entity.pdbx_description
1 polymer ?
#
loop_
_entity_poly.entity_id
_entity_poly.type
_entity_poly.pdbx_seq_one_letter_code
_entity_poly.pdbx_strand_id
1 'polypeptide(L)'
;LQDTILLLKIKDDVFINLNDAGLYSSRFIKKVISKFRRKFLLSIASFEADMINFFDQDNNFIKPAIAEKYSAGEYLSILANVLDAKYIIPFSTFHEYQREDSIWVNKYIYPIGKIYQGISKKHIYIKPFSFINSDKDDDFITLNIEKKKLEIKSSILFGDNWKDELNIEDKKIVEEYFKKFLSFKEKIGFISFIIGGKELNLKFDGPSSKGISFELPRNSLVTACKNRVFDDLLIGNFMKTKLYNLRSLYDPNVNFTYDICKVGDNGQAYSKEELEKYKNYYAKKMGKEYFFDLFSNASKDHFKYFFKNYQNSKYYNNLKKIYYYLFK
;
A
#
# COMPACT_ATOMS: atom_id res chain seq x y z
N LEU A 1 -2.69 -7.67 -7.48
CA LEU A 1 -4.00 -7.01 -7.33
C LEU A 1 -4.76 -7.85 -6.32
N GLN A 2 -4.74 -7.41 -5.06
CA GLN A 2 -5.46 -8.06 -3.96
C GLN A 2 -6.75 -7.28 -3.66
N ASP A 3 -6.70 -5.97 -3.87
CA ASP A 3 -7.76 -5.06 -3.50
C ASP A 3 -8.81 -4.92 -4.61
N THR A 4 -10.07 -4.79 -4.19
CA THR A 4 -11.22 -4.74 -5.08
C THR A 4 -11.71 -3.30 -5.22
N ILE A 5 -11.99 -2.90 -6.45
CA ILE A 5 -12.71 -1.66 -6.74
C ILE A 5 -14.21 -1.96 -6.73
N LEU A 6 -14.97 -1.24 -5.91
CA LEU A 6 -16.42 -1.37 -5.82
C LEU A 6 -17.10 -0.20 -6.55
N LEU A 7 -17.95 -0.54 -7.53
CA LEU A 7 -18.84 0.41 -8.19
C LEU A 7 -20.27 0.14 -7.70
N LEU A 8 -20.84 1.09 -6.96
CA LEU A 8 -22.18 0.98 -6.42
C LEU A 8 -23.11 1.98 -7.12
N LYS A 9 -24.18 1.46 -7.73
CA LYS A 9 -25.27 2.27 -8.29
C LYS A 9 -26.33 2.50 -7.23
N ILE A 10 -26.72 3.76 -7.02
CA ILE A 10 -27.91 4.12 -6.25
C ILE A 10 -28.70 5.12 -7.10
N LYS A 11 -29.89 4.71 -7.57
CA LYS A 11 -30.69 5.49 -8.53
C LYS A 11 -29.85 5.92 -9.73
N ASP A 12 -29.68 7.21 -9.96
CA ASP A 12 -28.92 7.77 -11.09
C ASP A 12 -27.46 8.15 -10.74
N ASP A 13 -27.04 7.81 -9.53
CA ASP A 13 -25.69 8.06 -9.03
C ASP A 13 -24.82 6.81 -9.08
N VAL A 14 -23.51 7.04 -9.12
CA VAL A 14 -22.51 5.99 -8.91
C VAL A 14 -21.49 6.39 -7.87
N PHE A 15 -21.22 5.48 -6.95
CA PHE A 15 -20.17 5.55 -5.95
C PHE A 15 -19.03 4.65 -6.38
N ILE A 16 -17.85 5.24 -6.51
CA ILE A 16 -16.64 4.61 -7.03
C ILE A 16 -15.68 4.49 -5.86
N ASN A 17 -15.72 3.34 -5.19
CA ASN A 17 -14.81 3.06 -4.09
C ASN A 17 -13.57 2.34 -4.62
N LEU A 18 -12.48 3.08 -4.74
CA LEU A 18 -11.17 2.56 -5.11
C LEU A 18 -10.43 1.93 -3.93
N ASN A 19 -10.90 2.14 -2.69
CA ASN A 19 -10.15 1.81 -1.47
C ASN A 19 -8.67 2.20 -1.61
N ASP A 20 -7.77 1.23 -1.44
CA ASP A 20 -6.33 1.24 -1.66
C ASP A 20 -5.89 0.63 -3.00
N ALA A 21 -6.83 0.10 -3.81
CA ALA A 21 -6.53 -0.46 -5.13
C ALA A 21 -5.97 0.61 -6.09
N GLY A 22 -6.40 1.86 -5.97
CA GLY A 22 -5.99 2.93 -6.90
C GLY A 22 -6.64 2.80 -8.28
N LEU A 23 -5.97 3.31 -9.34
CA LEU A 23 -6.55 3.51 -10.68
C LEU A 23 -6.27 2.38 -11.69
N TYR A 24 -6.25 1.12 -11.25
CA TYR A 24 -6.16 -0.01 -12.19
C TYR A 24 -7.43 -0.08 -13.05
N SER A 25 -7.27 -0.41 -14.34
CA SER A 25 -8.38 -0.48 -15.30
C SER A 25 -9.23 0.80 -15.37
N SER A 26 -8.62 1.97 -15.16
CA SER A 26 -9.31 3.27 -15.07
C SER A 26 -10.11 3.62 -16.31
N ARG A 27 -9.65 3.26 -17.53
CA ARG A 27 -10.41 3.51 -18.77
C ARG A 27 -11.67 2.66 -18.83
N PHE A 28 -11.59 1.39 -18.41
CA PHE A 28 -12.77 0.54 -18.30
C PHE A 28 -13.76 1.12 -17.27
N ILE A 29 -13.27 1.52 -16.09
CA ILE A 29 -14.11 2.14 -15.06
C ILE A 29 -14.80 3.38 -15.62
N LYS A 30 -14.06 4.32 -16.24
CA LYS A 30 -14.61 5.51 -16.90
C LYS A 30 -15.72 5.17 -17.90
N LYS A 31 -15.51 4.15 -18.74
CA LYS A 31 -16.52 3.69 -19.69
C LYS A 31 -17.79 3.24 -18.97
N VAL A 32 -17.66 2.41 -17.94
CA VAL A 32 -18.80 1.88 -17.17
C VAL A 32 -19.58 2.99 -16.47
N ILE A 33 -18.87 3.97 -15.89
CA ILE A 33 -19.49 5.05 -15.11
C ILE A 33 -19.96 6.25 -15.95
N SER A 34 -19.61 6.29 -17.24
CA SER A 34 -19.87 7.45 -18.12
C SER A 34 -21.34 7.86 -18.21
N LYS A 35 -22.26 6.89 -18.07
CA LYS A 35 -23.72 7.09 -18.12
C LYS A 35 -24.33 7.73 -16.88
N PHE A 36 -23.60 7.76 -15.76
CA PHE A 36 -24.13 8.29 -14.50
C PHE A 36 -23.87 9.79 -14.41
N ARG A 37 -24.89 10.53 -13.97
CA ARG A 37 -24.82 11.99 -13.89
C ARG A 37 -23.94 12.43 -12.72
N ARG A 38 -24.16 11.87 -11.52
CA ARG A 38 -23.31 12.14 -10.35
C ARG A 38 -22.40 10.95 -10.06
N LYS A 39 -21.13 11.26 -9.85
CA LYS A 39 -20.05 10.31 -9.62
C LYS A 39 -19.33 10.72 -8.34
N PHE A 40 -19.35 9.83 -7.35
CA PHE A 40 -18.76 10.04 -6.03
C PHE A 40 -17.52 9.17 -5.91
N LEU A 41 -16.34 9.78 -5.79
CA LEU A 41 -15.08 9.07 -5.57
C LEU A 41 -14.87 8.82 -4.07
N LEU A 42 -14.57 7.57 -3.73
CA LEU A 42 -14.08 7.15 -2.42
C LEU A 42 -12.72 6.48 -2.62
N SER A 43 -11.68 6.95 -1.93
CA SER A 43 -10.35 6.35 -2.00
C SER A 43 -9.53 6.69 -0.76
N ILE A 44 -8.59 5.81 -0.42
CA ILE A 44 -7.57 6.09 0.58
C ILE A 44 -6.71 7.26 0.15
N ALA A 45 -6.33 8.11 1.10
CA ALA A 45 -5.44 9.24 0.87
C ALA A 45 -4.47 9.39 2.06
N SER A 46 -3.69 8.34 2.28
CA SER A 46 -2.65 8.24 3.29
C SER A 46 -1.37 7.68 2.66
N PHE A 47 -0.23 7.92 3.31
CA PHE A 47 1.06 7.32 2.93
C PHE A 47 1.61 6.40 4.03
N GLU A 48 1.18 6.63 5.26
CA GLU A 48 1.51 5.90 6.48
C GLU A 48 0.78 4.56 6.61
N ALA A 49 -0.24 4.33 5.78
CA ALA A 49 -0.90 3.02 5.65
C ALA A 49 -0.01 1.97 4.95
N ASP A 50 1.16 2.39 4.48
CA ASP A 50 2.22 1.53 3.97
C ASP A 50 3.35 1.44 5.03
N MET A 51 4.34 0.57 4.81
CA MET A 51 5.46 0.43 5.73
C MET A 51 6.35 1.67 5.71
N ILE A 52 6.55 2.27 6.88
CA ILE A 52 7.42 3.44 7.09
C ILE A 52 8.48 3.19 8.18
N ASN A 53 8.48 2.02 8.81
CA ASN A 53 9.41 1.67 9.88
C ASN A 53 10.79 1.19 9.38
N PHE A 54 11.48 2.06 8.63
CA PHE A 54 12.79 1.77 8.05
C PHE A 54 13.94 2.31 8.91
N PHE A 55 15.03 1.57 8.94
CA PHE A 55 16.27 1.95 9.61
C PHE A 55 17.46 1.82 8.67
N ASP A 56 18.45 2.68 8.87
CA ASP A 56 19.75 2.54 8.22
C ASP A 56 20.62 1.46 8.89
N GLN A 57 21.86 1.33 8.42
CA GLN A 57 22.79 0.31 8.92
C GLN A 57 23.21 0.57 10.37
N ASP A 58 23.24 1.84 10.79
CA ASP A 58 23.61 2.30 12.12
C ASP A 58 22.43 2.33 13.11
N ASN A 59 21.28 1.76 12.74
CA ASN A 59 20.02 1.76 13.50
C ASN A 59 19.37 3.15 13.68
N ASN A 60 19.64 4.10 12.79
CA ASN A 60 18.89 5.36 12.79
C ASN A 60 17.57 5.20 12.01
N PHE A 61 16.48 5.71 12.59
CA PHE A 61 15.18 5.73 11.93
C PHE A 61 15.19 6.66 10.70
N ILE A 62 14.74 6.14 9.56
CA ILE A 62 14.64 6.86 8.30
C ILE A 62 13.25 7.50 8.22
N LYS A 63 13.18 8.82 8.39
CA LYS A 63 11.91 9.56 8.28
C LYS A 63 11.29 9.40 6.87
N PRO A 64 9.98 9.18 6.77
CA PRO A 64 9.31 9.08 5.49
C PRO A 64 9.32 10.45 4.78
N ALA A 65 10.16 10.60 3.76
CA ALA A 65 10.32 11.87 3.03
C ALA A 65 9.01 12.41 2.42
N ILE A 66 8.06 11.52 2.13
CA ILE A 66 6.75 11.89 1.59
C ILE A 66 5.90 12.68 2.59
N ALA A 67 6.12 12.52 3.89
CA ALA A 67 5.32 13.15 4.95
C ALA A 67 5.36 14.69 4.89
N GLU A 68 6.44 15.27 4.38
CA GLU A 68 6.62 16.73 4.30
C GLU A 68 5.89 17.37 3.10
N LYS A 69 5.61 16.58 2.06
CA LYS A 69 5.11 17.08 0.76
C LYS A 69 3.76 16.51 0.34
N TYR A 70 3.27 15.52 1.06
CA TYR A 70 2.02 14.87 0.72
C TYR A 70 0.83 15.83 0.88
N SER A 71 -0.03 15.88 -0.13
CA SER A 71 -1.34 16.54 -0.05
C SER A 71 -2.41 15.53 -0.43
N ALA A 72 -3.22 15.15 0.56
CA ALA A 72 -4.35 14.25 0.37
C ALA A 72 -5.38 14.82 -0.62
N GLY A 73 -5.71 16.12 -0.52
CA GLY A 73 -6.67 16.78 -1.40
C GLY A 73 -6.20 16.89 -2.85
N GLU A 74 -4.92 17.19 -3.08
CA GLU A 74 -4.38 17.17 -4.45
C GLU A 74 -4.38 15.75 -5.03
N TYR A 75 -4.00 14.74 -4.24
CA TYR A 75 -4.02 13.36 -4.67
C TYR A 75 -5.43 12.89 -5.06
N LEU A 76 -6.41 13.10 -4.18
CA LEU A 76 -7.81 12.75 -4.47
C LEU A 76 -8.35 13.51 -5.69
N SER A 77 -7.97 14.78 -5.87
CA SER A 77 -8.36 15.55 -7.05
C SER A 77 -7.81 14.98 -8.36
N ILE A 78 -6.59 14.43 -8.33
CA ILE A 78 -6.00 13.73 -9.48
C ILE A 78 -6.83 12.48 -9.81
N LEU A 79 -7.17 11.67 -8.80
CA LEU A 79 -7.99 10.48 -8.99
C LEU A 79 -9.37 10.83 -9.56
N ALA A 80 -10.01 11.87 -9.01
CA ALA A 80 -11.31 12.35 -9.44
C ALA A 80 -11.28 12.88 -10.89
N ASN A 81 -10.22 13.59 -11.27
CA ASN A 81 -10.02 14.01 -12.67
C ASN A 81 -9.89 12.80 -13.59
N VAL A 82 -9.15 11.77 -13.18
CA VAL A 82 -9.01 10.54 -13.98
C VAL A 82 -10.35 9.85 -14.13
N LEU A 83 -11.24 9.84 -13.14
CA LEU A 83 -12.54 9.14 -13.26
C LEU A 83 -13.71 10.05 -13.67
N ASP A 84 -13.42 11.32 -13.96
CA ASP A 84 -14.44 12.35 -14.20
C ASP A 84 -15.48 12.41 -13.07
N ALA A 85 -15.02 12.22 -11.82
CA ALA A 85 -15.85 12.29 -10.62
C ALA A 85 -15.92 13.73 -10.11
N LYS A 86 -17.14 14.21 -9.85
CA LYS A 86 -17.37 15.58 -9.34
C LYS A 86 -17.27 15.65 -7.82
N TYR A 87 -17.68 14.60 -7.13
CA TYR A 87 -17.74 14.56 -5.67
C TYR A 87 -16.63 13.67 -5.12
N ILE A 88 -15.98 14.12 -4.05
CA ILE A 88 -14.88 13.41 -3.39
C ILE A 88 -15.24 13.21 -1.93
N ILE A 89 -15.23 11.95 -1.49
CA ILE A 89 -15.44 11.56 -0.09
C ILE A 89 -14.17 10.85 0.35
N PRO A 90 -13.40 11.38 1.33
CA PRO A 90 -12.28 10.65 1.90
C PRO A 90 -12.75 9.29 2.45
N PHE A 91 -11.98 8.25 2.21
CA PHE A 91 -12.32 6.89 2.64
C PHE A 91 -11.06 6.17 3.15
N SER A 92 -11.21 5.21 4.06
CA SER A 92 -10.10 4.40 4.60
C SER A 92 -8.91 5.18 5.21
N THR A 93 -9.10 6.45 5.57
CA THR A 93 -8.05 7.37 6.06
C THR A 93 -8.24 7.76 7.53
N PHE A 94 -9.02 6.97 8.28
CA PHE A 94 -9.42 7.24 9.67
C PHE A 94 -8.84 6.22 10.65
N HIS A 95 -7.86 5.43 10.22
CA HIS A 95 -7.21 4.43 11.05
C HIS A 95 -6.28 5.09 12.07
N GLU A 96 -6.03 4.40 13.18
CA GLU A 96 -5.05 4.79 14.19
C GLU A 96 -4.33 3.54 14.70
N TYR A 97 -3.04 3.69 14.99
CA TYR A 97 -2.24 2.65 15.62
C TYR A 97 -2.47 2.67 17.12
N GLN A 98 -2.80 1.51 17.69
CA GLN A 98 -3.11 1.34 19.11
C GLN A 98 -2.04 0.56 19.87
N ARG A 99 -1.19 -0.21 19.20
CA ARG A 99 -0.14 -0.98 19.89
C ARG A 99 0.95 -0.04 20.36
N GLU A 100 1.47 -0.27 21.56
CA GLU A 100 2.56 0.53 22.13
C GLU A 100 3.83 0.55 21.28
N ASP A 101 4.06 -0.50 20.47
CA ASP A 101 5.23 -0.65 19.60
C ASP A 101 5.04 -0.09 18.17
N SER A 102 3.82 0.32 17.80
CA SER A 102 3.53 1.03 16.54
C SER A 102 2.87 2.40 16.72
N ILE A 103 2.58 2.81 17.96
CA ILE A 103 1.91 4.07 18.29
C ILE A 103 2.61 5.31 17.72
N TRP A 104 3.93 5.23 17.56
CA TRP A 104 4.76 6.30 17.02
C TRP A 104 4.33 6.71 15.60
N VAL A 105 3.70 5.81 14.84
CA VAL A 105 3.18 6.05 13.48
C VAL A 105 2.09 7.11 13.47
N ASN A 106 1.32 7.25 14.56
CA ASN A 106 0.24 8.24 14.63
C ASN A 106 0.72 9.68 14.44
N LYS A 107 2.02 9.96 14.66
CA LYS A 107 2.65 11.26 14.32
C LYS A 107 2.62 11.58 12.83
N TYR A 108 2.57 10.55 11.98
CA TYR A 108 2.59 10.66 10.51
C TYR A 108 1.21 10.54 9.88
N ILE A 109 0.16 10.25 10.66
CA ILE A 109 -1.21 10.19 10.13
C ILE A 109 -1.60 11.54 9.54
N TYR A 110 -2.08 11.53 8.29
CA TYR A 110 -2.54 12.76 7.66
C TYR A 110 -3.81 13.27 8.35
N PRO A 111 -3.85 14.51 8.88
CA PRO A 111 -5.01 14.96 9.63
C PRO A 111 -6.28 15.02 8.77
N ILE A 112 -7.33 14.32 9.19
CA ILE A 112 -8.64 14.29 8.50
C ILE A 112 -9.18 15.70 8.19
N GLY A 113 -9.06 16.61 9.15
CA GLY A 113 -9.47 18.00 9.03
C GLY A 113 -8.62 18.83 8.07
N LYS A 114 -7.59 18.26 7.44
CA LYS A 114 -6.78 18.90 6.40
C LYS A 114 -6.97 18.28 5.03
N ILE A 115 -7.75 17.20 4.88
CA ILE A 115 -7.90 16.52 3.58
C ILE A 115 -8.57 17.40 2.53
N TYR A 116 -9.50 18.28 2.95
CA TYR A 116 -10.12 19.23 2.04
C TYR A 116 -9.11 20.22 1.43
N GLN A 117 -7.96 20.44 2.09
CA GLN A 117 -6.92 21.33 1.61
C GLN A 117 -6.26 20.74 0.36
N GLY A 118 -6.20 21.52 -0.71
CA GLY A 118 -5.66 21.06 -1.99
C GLY A 118 -6.69 20.37 -2.90
N ILE A 119 -7.95 20.20 -2.47
CA ILE A 119 -9.03 19.79 -3.37
C ILE A 119 -9.20 20.87 -4.45
N SER A 120 -9.13 20.46 -5.72
CA SER A 120 -9.33 21.33 -6.87
C SER A 120 -10.73 21.96 -6.83
N LYS A 121 -10.86 23.24 -7.21
CA LYS A 121 -12.14 23.94 -7.35
C LYS A 121 -13.12 23.27 -8.32
N LYS A 122 -12.64 22.36 -9.17
CA LYS A 122 -13.48 21.54 -10.06
C LYS A 122 -14.32 20.51 -9.32
N HIS A 123 -13.93 20.14 -8.10
CA HIS A 123 -14.52 19.06 -7.32
C HIS A 123 -15.22 19.58 -6.07
N ILE A 124 -16.19 18.82 -5.59
CA ILE A 124 -16.92 19.09 -4.35
C ILE A 124 -16.43 18.10 -3.30
N TYR A 125 -15.83 18.62 -2.23
CA TYR A 125 -15.44 17.83 -1.08
C TYR A 125 -16.67 17.56 -0.20
N ILE A 126 -16.93 16.29 0.07
CA ILE A 126 -17.94 15.85 1.01
C ILE A 126 -17.21 15.27 2.21
N LYS A 127 -17.57 15.74 3.41
CA LYS A 127 -17.00 15.20 4.65
C LYS A 127 -17.33 13.71 4.78
N PRO A 128 -16.43 12.90 5.33
CA PRO A 128 -16.75 11.50 5.62
C PRO A 128 -17.91 11.39 6.61
N PHE A 129 -18.55 10.22 6.62
CA PHE A 129 -19.74 9.95 7.44
C PHE A 129 -20.91 10.91 7.15
N SER A 130 -21.20 11.11 5.86
CA SER A 130 -22.34 11.90 5.39
C SER A 130 -23.42 11.02 4.77
N PHE A 131 -24.68 11.37 5.00
CA PHE A 131 -25.80 10.89 4.20
C PHE A 131 -25.87 11.67 2.90
N ILE A 132 -26.11 10.95 1.79
CA ILE A 132 -26.24 11.52 0.46
C ILE A 132 -27.62 11.17 -0.06
N ASN A 133 -28.42 12.20 -0.37
CA ASN A 133 -29.72 12.00 -0.99
C ASN A 133 -29.56 11.75 -2.49
N SER A 134 -29.92 10.55 -2.95
CA SER A 134 -29.86 10.20 -4.38
C SER A 134 -31.01 10.75 -5.22
N ASP A 135 -32.03 11.35 -4.61
CA ASP A 135 -33.17 11.98 -5.31
C ASP A 135 -32.99 13.48 -5.55
N LYS A 136 -32.17 14.15 -4.72
CA LYS A 136 -32.03 15.60 -4.73
C LYS A 136 -30.55 15.99 -4.87
N ASP A 137 -30.30 16.96 -5.73
CA ASP A 137 -28.98 17.54 -5.88
C ASP A 137 -28.53 18.34 -4.68
N ASP A 138 -27.23 18.22 -4.38
CA ASP A 138 -26.55 18.94 -3.31
C ASP A 138 -27.16 18.80 -1.91
N ASP A 139 -27.94 17.73 -1.69
CA ASP A 139 -28.56 17.40 -0.42
C ASP A 139 -27.73 16.35 0.32
N PHE A 140 -26.81 16.85 1.13
CA PHE A 140 -25.86 16.07 1.92
C PHE A 140 -25.96 16.45 3.39
N ILE A 141 -26.09 15.46 4.27
CA ILE A 141 -26.14 15.65 5.72
C ILE A 141 -24.91 14.99 6.33
N THR A 142 -23.95 15.81 6.77
CA THR A 142 -22.76 15.30 7.48
C THR A 142 -23.09 15.09 8.95
N LEU A 143 -22.78 13.90 9.47
CA LEU A 143 -22.86 13.63 10.89
C LEU A 143 -21.70 14.28 11.64
N ASN A 144 -22.01 14.89 12.78
CA ASN A 144 -20.98 15.30 13.72
C ASN A 144 -20.56 14.08 14.55
N ILE A 145 -19.49 13.40 14.11
CA ILE A 145 -18.95 12.24 14.81
C ILE A 145 -17.80 12.66 15.71
N GLU A 146 -17.93 12.35 16.99
CA GLU A 146 -16.84 12.54 17.95
C GLU A 146 -15.80 11.43 17.81
N LYS A 147 -14.53 11.83 17.76
CA LYS A 147 -13.42 10.88 17.73
C LYS A 147 -13.31 10.21 19.10
N LYS A 148 -13.31 8.87 19.11
CA LYS A 148 -13.05 8.10 20.34
C LYS A 148 -11.66 8.41 20.88
N LYS A 149 -11.51 8.47 22.20
CA LYS A 149 -10.20 8.56 22.84
C LYS A 149 -9.35 7.34 22.47
N LEU A 150 -8.13 7.60 22.03
CA LEU A 150 -7.16 6.55 21.72
C LEU A 150 -6.78 5.78 22.99
N GLU A 151 -6.88 4.45 22.90
CA GLU A 151 -6.45 3.54 23.95
C GLU A 151 -5.19 2.83 23.46
N ILE A 152 -4.08 3.02 24.19
CA ILE A 152 -2.82 2.33 23.90
C ILE A 152 -2.89 0.94 24.52
N LYS A 153 -2.57 -0.08 23.74
CA LYS A 153 -2.59 -1.49 24.12
C LYS A 153 -1.18 -2.05 24.07
N SER A 154 -0.81 -2.82 25.10
CA SER A 154 0.49 -3.50 25.10
C SER A 154 0.56 -4.55 23.98
N SER A 155 1.75 -4.77 23.42
CA SER A 155 1.99 -5.83 22.42
C SER A 155 1.65 -7.21 22.98
N ILE A 156 1.82 -7.40 24.30
CA ILE A 156 1.54 -8.66 25.01
C ILE A 156 0.06 -9.06 24.88
N LEU A 157 -0.86 -8.10 24.81
CA LEU A 157 -2.29 -8.37 24.61
C LEU A 157 -2.56 -9.11 23.28
N PHE A 158 -1.67 -8.95 22.31
CA PHE A 158 -1.74 -9.58 20.98
C PHE A 158 -0.82 -10.82 20.89
N GLY A 159 -0.30 -11.30 22.02
CA GLY A 159 0.61 -12.44 22.10
C GLY A 159 2.06 -12.11 21.71
N ASP A 160 2.40 -10.83 21.57
CA ASP A 160 3.73 -10.40 21.17
C ASP A 160 4.56 -9.93 22.36
N ASN A 161 5.61 -10.70 22.68
CA ASN A 161 6.67 -10.30 23.59
C ASN A 161 7.99 -10.23 22.82
N TRP A 162 8.62 -9.05 22.83
CA TRP A 162 9.87 -8.79 22.11
C TRP A 162 11.07 -9.59 22.64
N LYS A 163 10.97 -10.18 23.83
CA LYS A 163 12.01 -11.07 24.40
C LYS A 163 11.89 -12.52 23.95
N ASP A 164 10.77 -12.92 23.36
CA ASP A 164 10.58 -14.31 22.95
C ASP A 164 11.48 -14.62 21.76
N GLU A 165 12.13 -15.78 21.80
CA GLU A 165 13.03 -16.26 20.75
C GLU A 165 12.37 -17.36 19.90
N LEU A 166 12.80 -17.51 18.65
CA LEU A 166 12.37 -18.63 17.81
C LEU A 166 12.90 -19.96 18.35
N ASN A 167 12.00 -20.91 18.64
CA ASN A 167 12.36 -22.30 18.88
C ASN A 167 12.63 -23.05 17.55
N ILE A 168 12.99 -24.33 17.62
CA ILE A 168 13.33 -25.15 16.44
C ILE A 168 12.17 -25.24 15.45
N GLU A 169 10.94 -25.42 15.95
CA GLU A 169 9.75 -25.54 15.11
C GLU A 169 9.39 -24.20 14.45
N ASP A 170 9.54 -23.09 15.18
CA ASP A 170 9.33 -21.75 14.62
C ASP A 170 10.29 -21.46 13.46
N LYS A 171 11.57 -21.79 13.63
CA LYS A 171 12.57 -21.64 12.56
C LYS A 171 12.17 -22.45 11.33
N LYS A 172 11.71 -23.69 11.52
CA LYS A 172 11.23 -24.55 10.45
C LYS A 172 10.05 -23.93 9.70
N ILE A 173 9.06 -23.38 10.42
CA ILE A 173 7.91 -22.67 9.81
C ILE A 173 8.37 -21.50 8.93
N VAL A 174 9.26 -20.66 9.45
CA VAL A 174 9.78 -19.49 8.72
C VAL A 174 10.57 -19.93 7.49
N GLU A 175 11.46 -20.92 7.65
CA GLU A 175 12.22 -21.48 6.55
C GLU A 175 11.33 -22.11 5.47
N GLU A 176 10.35 -22.93 5.86
CA GLU A 176 9.43 -23.58 4.92
C GLU A 176 8.55 -22.57 4.19
N TYR A 177 8.15 -21.49 4.85
CA TYR A 177 7.45 -20.37 4.22
C TYR A 177 8.32 -19.77 3.10
N PHE A 178 9.53 -19.30 3.42
CA PHE A 178 10.40 -18.66 2.43
C PHE A 178 10.96 -19.65 1.38
N LYS A 179 11.04 -20.94 1.70
CA LYS A 179 11.49 -21.97 0.76
C LYS A 179 10.57 -22.10 -0.45
N LYS A 180 9.29 -21.71 -0.36
CA LYS A 180 8.33 -21.83 -1.45
C LYS A 180 8.65 -20.89 -2.62
N PHE A 181 9.07 -19.65 -2.35
CA PHE A 181 9.20 -18.58 -3.36
C PHE A 181 10.43 -18.72 -4.27
N LEU A 182 10.47 -19.77 -5.09
CA LEU A 182 11.61 -20.14 -5.94
C LEU A 182 12.13 -18.98 -6.80
N SER A 183 11.23 -18.25 -7.46
CA SER A 183 11.58 -17.12 -8.33
C SER A 183 12.19 -15.92 -7.60
N PHE A 184 11.92 -15.79 -6.30
CA PHE A 184 12.43 -14.69 -5.48
C PHE A 184 13.86 -14.95 -5.00
N LYS A 185 14.22 -16.22 -4.72
CA LYS A 185 15.52 -16.59 -4.15
C LYS A 185 16.71 -16.22 -5.03
N GLU A 186 16.53 -16.20 -6.35
CA GLU A 186 17.59 -15.80 -7.29
C GLU A 186 17.88 -14.29 -7.27
N LYS A 187 17.01 -13.47 -6.63
CA LYS A 187 17.06 -12.00 -6.72
C LYS A 187 17.78 -11.33 -5.54
N ILE A 188 17.93 -12.04 -4.43
CA ILE A 188 18.48 -11.53 -3.18
C ILE A 188 19.43 -12.56 -2.56
N GLY A 189 20.44 -12.13 -1.81
CA GLY A 189 21.37 -13.04 -1.14
C GLY A 189 20.88 -13.53 0.21
N PHE A 190 20.09 -12.73 0.94
CA PHE A 190 19.60 -13.11 2.26
C PHE A 190 18.33 -12.39 2.73
N ILE A 191 17.62 -13.02 3.66
CA ILE A 191 16.68 -12.37 4.57
C ILE A 191 17.07 -12.73 5.99
N SER A 192 17.27 -11.72 6.85
CA SER A 192 17.62 -11.89 8.25
C SER A 192 16.45 -11.53 9.17
N PHE A 193 16.12 -12.39 10.12
CA PHE A 193 15.11 -12.18 11.14
C PHE A 193 15.77 -12.02 12.50
N ILE A 194 15.54 -10.90 13.17
CA ILE A 194 16.05 -10.61 14.52
C ILE A 194 14.86 -10.71 15.49
N ILE A 195 14.82 -11.79 16.27
CA ILE A 195 13.70 -12.16 17.15
C ILE A 195 14.24 -12.47 18.54
N GLY A 196 13.75 -11.79 19.59
CA GLY A 196 14.25 -12.00 20.95
C GLY A 196 15.74 -11.67 21.12
N GLY A 197 16.30 -10.81 20.26
CA GLY A 197 17.73 -10.52 20.21
C GLY A 197 18.60 -11.60 19.53
N LYS A 198 17.99 -12.66 18.97
CA LYS A 198 18.70 -13.68 18.18
C LYS A 198 18.40 -13.58 16.70
N GLU A 199 19.41 -13.87 15.89
CA GLU A 199 19.29 -13.83 14.44
C GLU A 199 18.99 -15.21 13.84
N LEU A 200 18.02 -15.27 12.95
CA LEU A 200 17.82 -16.35 11.98
C LEU A 200 18.09 -15.78 10.58
N ASN A 201 19.17 -16.24 9.94
CA ASN A 201 19.56 -15.76 8.62
C ASN A 201 19.24 -16.81 7.54
N LEU A 202 18.31 -16.48 6.64
CA LEU A 202 17.97 -17.28 5.47
C LEU A 202 18.84 -16.85 4.29
N LYS A 203 19.64 -17.78 3.77
CA LYS A 203 20.50 -17.55 2.61
C LYS A 203 19.85 -18.02 1.32
N PHE A 204 20.10 -17.28 0.24
CA PHE A 204 19.53 -17.51 -1.08
C PHE A 204 20.59 -17.35 -2.18
N ASP A 205 20.23 -17.69 -3.41
CA ASP A 205 21.16 -17.81 -4.54
C ASP A 205 21.46 -16.49 -5.25
N GLY A 206 20.79 -15.40 -4.87
CA GLY A 206 21.01 -14.07 -5.45
C GLY A 206 22.28 -13.37 -4.93
N PRO A 207 22.50 -12.12 -5.34
CA PRO A 207 23.70 -11.38 -4.96
C PRO A 207 23.84 -11.23 -3.44
N SER A 208 24.95 -11.71 -2.87
CA SER A 208 25.21 -11.70 -1.41
C SER A 208 25.17 -10.32 -0.78
N SER A 209 25.41 -9.26 -1.56
CA SER A 209 25.33 -7.87 -1.11
C SER A 209 23.91 -7.31 -1.04
N LYS A 210 22.91 -8.01 -1.59
CA LYS A 210 21.49 -7.61 -1.55
C LYS A 210 20.77 -8.41 -0.48
N GLY A 211 20.03 -7.72 0.39
CA GLY A 211 19.38 -8.35 1.53
C GLY A 211 18.31 -7.49 2.18
N ILE A 212 17.53 -8.13 3.04
CA ILE A 212 16.54 -7.46 3.90
C ILE A 212 16.71 -8.00 5.32
N SER A 213 16.62 -7.14 6.33
CA SER A 213 16.51 -7.55 7.73
C SER A 213 15.20 -7.07 8.32
N PHE A 214 14.56 -7.94 9.10
CA PHE A 214 13.34 -7.67 9.83
C PHE A 214 13.56 -7.93 11.33
N GLU A 215 13.28 -6.94 12.17
CA GLU A 215 13.27 -7.08 13.63
C GLU A 215 11.82 -6.97 14.11
N LEU A 216 11.29 -8.03 14.70
CA LEU A 216 9.88 -8.14 15.08
C LEU A 216 9.63 -9.19 16.19
N PRO A 217 8.45 -9.20 16.81
CA PRO A 217 8.07 -10.25 17.75
C PRO A 217 7.89 -11.63 17.11
N ARG A 218 8.21 -12.66 17.87
CA ARG A 218 8.10 -14.09 17.49
C ARG A 218 6.69 -14.47 17.02
N ASN A 219 5.66 -14.18 17.83
CA ASN A 219 4.31 -14.66 17.58
C ASN A 219 3.73 -14.10 16.29
N SER A 220 3.90 -12.79 16.06
CA SER A 220 3.58 -12.13 14.79
C SER A 220 4.26 -12.78 13.58
N LEU A 221 5.58 -13.01 13.62
CA LEU A 221 6.31 -13.64 12.51
C LEU A 221 5.76 -15.04 12.18
N VAL A 222 5.68 -15.90 13.19
CA VAL A 222 5.25 -17.29 13.02
C VAL A 222 3.81 -17.36 12.52
N THR A 223 2.92 -16.53 13.07
CA THR A 223 1.52 -16.45 12.66
C THR A 223 1.37 -15.99 11.21
N ALA A 224 2.11 -14.95 10.82
CA ALA A 224 2.06 -14.44 9.44
C ALA A 224 2.56 -15.48 8.43
N CYS A 225 3.65 -16.19 8.73
CA CYS A 225 4.17 -17.27 7.87
C CYS A 225 3.19 -18.45 7.75
N LYS A 226 2.56 -18.87 8.86
CA LYS A 226 1.55 -19.96 8.84
C LYS A 226 0.34 -19.60 7.99
N ASN A 227 -0.16 -18.38 8.15
CA ASN A 227 -1.39 -17.92 7.51
C ASN A 227 -1.16 -17.32 6.12
N ARG A 228 0.10 -17.12 5.70
CA ARG A 228 0.50 -16.46 4.44
C ARG A 228 -0.07 -15.05 4.33
N VAL A 229 0.19 -14.25 5.36
CA VAL A 229 -0.24 -12.84 5.47
C VAL A 229 0.95 -11.96 5.87
N PHE A 230 2.10 -12.12 5.23
CA PHE A 230 3.31 -11.38 5.61
C PHE A 230 3.16 -9.86 5.36
N ASP A 231 2.28 -9.48 4.41
CA ASP A 231 1.92 -8.07 4.15
C ASP A 231 1.44 -7.34 5.42
N ASP A 232 0.71 -8.04 6.30
CA ASP A 232 0.15 -7.47 7.53
C ASP A 232 1.26 -7.00 8.49
N LEU A 233 2.41 -7.66 8.48
CA LEU A 233 3.58 -7.24 9.26
C LEU A 233 4.18 -5.93 8.74
N LEU A 234 4.13 -5.70 7.42
CA LEU A 234 4.64 -4.50 6.78
C LEU A 234 3.80 -3.28 7.18
N ILE A 235 2.47 -3.38 7.08
CA ILE A 235 1.55 -2.26 7.37
C ILE A 235 1.29 -2.08 8.87
N GLY A 236 1.59 -3.08 9.70
CA GLY A 236 1.52 -3.01 11.15
C GLY A 236 2.51 -2.03 11.78
N ASN A 237 3.59 -1.68 11.05
CA ASN A 237 4.58 -0.66 11.40
C ASN A 237 5.23 -0.79 12.81
N PHE A 238 5.15 -1.97 13.45
CA PHE A 238 5.95 -2.32 14.63
C PHE A 238 7.25 -3.04 14.24
N MET A 239 7.24 -3.76 13.11
CA MET A 239 8.42 -4.45 12.57
C MET A 239 9.41 -3.42 12.03
N LYS A 240 10.65 -3.47 12.50
CA LYS A 240 11.72 -2.64 11.94
C LYS A 240 12.30 -3.31 10.71
N THR A 241 12.55 -2.53 9.66
CA THR A 241 13.09 -3.06 8.41
C THR A 241 14.37 -2.35 8.02
N LYS A 242 15.38 -3.13 7.63
CA LYS A 242 16.60 -2.63 6.99
C LYS A 242 16.76 -3.19 5.59
N LEU A 243 17.23 -2.35 4.68
CA LEU A 243 17.47 -2.70 3.29
C LEU A 243 18.97 -2.66 2.99
N TYR A 244 19.48 -3.70 2.34
CA TYR A 244 20.88 -3.82 1.96
C TYR A 244 20.96 -3.79 0.44
N ASN A 245 21.53 -2.71 -0.12
CA ASN A 245 21.62 -2.48 -1.57
C ASN A 245 20.28 -2.60 -2.31
N LEU A 246 19.18 -2.21 -1.66
CA LEU A 246 17.83 -2.12 -2.23
C LEU A 246 17.28 -0.72 -1.99
N ARG A 247 16.52 -0.18 -2.96
CA ARG A 247 15.92 1.16 -2.81
C ARG A 247 14.62 1.16 -2.01
N SER A 248 13.90 0.04 -2.03
CA SER A 248 12.63 -0.17 -1.32
C SER A 248 12.25 -1.65 -1.35
N LEU A 249 11.22 -2.06 -0.61
CA LEU A 249 10.62 -3.40 -0.80
C LEU A 249 9.94 -3.58 -2.16
N TYR A 250 9.67 -2.48 -2.87
CA TYR A 250 9.17 -2.45 -4.24
C TYR A 250 10.28 -2.25 -5.29
N ASP A 251 11.55 -2.51 -4.94
CA ASP A 251 12.67 -2.37 -5.90
C ASP A 251 12.38 -3.24 -7.14
N PRO A 252 12.36 -2.72 -8.36
CA PRO A 252 11.92 -3.46 -9.54
C PRO A 252 12.76 -4.72 -9.84
N ASN A 253 13.99 -4.81 -9.31
CA ASN A 253 14.85 -5.97 -9.50
C ASN A 253 14.55 -7.11 -8.51
N VAL A 254 13.95 -6.81 -7.36
CA VAL A 254 13.70 -7.79 -6.29
C VAL A 254 12.19 -7.91 -6.00
N ASN A 255 11.54 -6.77 -5.80
CA ASN A 255 10.10 -6.59 -5.64
C ASN A 255 9.47 -7.52 -4.60
N PHE A 256 10.06 -7.52 -3.40
CA PHE A 256 9.65 -8.34 -2.25
C PHE A 256 8.14 -8.27 -2.00
N THR A 257 7.58 -7.07 -1.92
CA THR A 257 6.14 -6.93 -1.61
C THR A 257 5.27 -7.57 -2.69
N TYR A 258 5.61 -7.42 -3.97
CA TYR A 258 4.82 -8.04 -5.03
C TYR A 258 4.98 -9.56 -5.05
N ASP A 259 6.21 -10.06 -5.07
CA ASP A 259 6.51 -11.49 -5.26
C ASP A 259 6.09 -12.33 -4.04
N ILE A 260 6.36 -11.83 -2.83
CA ILE A 260 6.06 -12.53 -1.57
C ILE A 260 4.63 -12.20 -1.13
N CYS A 261 4.40 -10.96 -0.72
CA CYS A 261 3.18 -10.56 -0.01
C CYS A 261 1.94 -10.49 -0.92
N LYS A 262 2.10 -10.25 -2.23
CA LYS A 262 0.97 -10.24 -3.17
C LYS A 262 0.82 -11.57 -3.88
N VAL A 263 1.57 -11.84 -4.94
CA VAL A 263 1.30 -13.01 -5.81
C VAL A 263 1.67 -14.34 -5.17
N GLY A 264 2.65 -14.37 -4.26
CA GLY A 264 3.02 -15.57 -3.55
C GLY A 264 2.01 -15.93 -2.45
N ASP A 265 1.78 -15.03 -1.49
CA ASP A 265 0.84 -15.24 -0.38
C ASP A 265 -0.60 -15.42 -0.85
N ASN A 266 -1.11 -14.49 -1.68
CA ASN A 266 -2.51 -14.50 -2.13
C ASN A 266 -2.72 -15.31 -3.41
N GLY A 267 -1.78 -15.21 -4.36
CA GLY A 267 -1.88 -15.86 -5.66
C GLY A 267 -1.33 -17.29 -5.71
N GLN A 268 -0.58 -17.70 -4.67
CA GLN A 268 0.09 -19.00 -4.59
C GLN A 268 0.98 -19.31 -5.80
N ALA A 269 1.58 -18.27 -6.39
CA ALA A 269 2.50 -18.40 -7.51
C ALA A 269 3.93 -18.18 -7.03
N TYR A 270 4.74 -19.23 -7.06
CA TYR A 270 6.06 -19.24 -6.43
C TYR A 270 7.21 -19.44 -7.42
N SER A 271 6.99 -20.22 -8.48
CA SER A 271 7.95 -20.42 -9.59
C SER A 271 7.80 -19.36 -10.69
N LYS A 272 8.78 -19.29 -11.59
CA LYS A 272 8.71 -18.39 -12.76
C LYS A 272 7.52 -18.74 -13.65
N GLU A 273 7.29 -20.03 -13.88
CA GLU A 273 6.20 -20.55 -14.70
C GLU A 273 4.83 -20.26 -14.08
N GLU A 274 4.70 -20.42 -12.76
CA GLU A 274 3.45 -20.09 -12.03
C GLU A 274 3.15 -18.59 -12.09
N LEU A 275 4.18 -17.75 -11.93
CA LEU A 275 4.04 -16.31 -12.07
C LEU A 275 3.64 -15.90 -13.49
N GLU A 276 4.20 -16.52 -14.51
CA GLU A 276 3.81 -16.29 -15.91
C GLU A 276 2.37 -16.73 -16.14
N LYS A 277 1.96 -17.90 -15.65
CA LYS A 277 0.57 -18.36 -15.73
C LYS A 277 -0.40 -17.39 -15.04
N TYR A 278 -0.04 -16.91 -13.85
CA TYR A 278 -0.82 -15.91 -13.11
C TYR A 278 -0.96 -14.62 -13.92
N LYS A 279 0.15 -14.07 -14.42
CA LYS A 279 0.14 -12.85 -15.26
C LYS A 279 -0.67 -13.03 -16.54
N ASN A 280 -0.51 -14.15 -17.23
CA ASN A 280 -1.23 -14.46 -18.46
C ASN A 280 -2.74 -14.59 -18.24
N TYR A 281 -3.17 -15.16 -17.10
CA TYR A 281 -4.58 -15.20 -16.73
C TYR A 281 -5.18 -13.79 -16.63
N TYR A 282 -4.54 -12.89 -15.87
CA TYR A 282 -5.03 -11.52 -15.72
C TYR A 282 -4.91 -10.71 -17.01
N ALA A 283 -3.84 -10.89 -17.79
CA ALA A 283 -3.67 -10.28 -19.10
C ALA A 283 -4.84 -10.61 -20.03
N LYS A 284 -5.23 -11.89 -20.08
CA LYS A 284 -6.37 -12.36 -20.88
C LYS A 284 -7.70 -11.75 -20.42
N LYS A 285 -7.89 -11.60 -19.11
CA LYS A 285 -9.13 -11.03 -18.54
C LYS A 285 -9.24 -9.52 -18.73
N MET A 286 -8.14 -8.79 -18.53
CA MET A 286 -8.10 -7.33 -18.64
C MET A 286 -7.99 -6.85 -20.09
N GLY A 287 -7.47 -7.67 -21.01
CA GLY A 287 -7.32 -7.32 -22.41
C GLY A 287 -6.42 -6.10 -22.60
N LYS A 288 -6.86 -5.11 -23.38
CA LYS A 288 -6.07 -3.90 -23.68
C LYS A 288 -5.69 -3.09 -22.44
N GLU A 289 -6.53 -3.11 -21.39
CA GLU A 289 -6.23 -2.42 -20.12
C GLU A 289 -4.93 -2.93 -19.50
N TYR A 290 -4.66 -4.24 -19.60
CA TYR A 290 -3.42 -4.82 -19.08
C TYR A 290 -2.18 -4.21 -19.71
N PHE A 291 -2.19 -4.08 -21.04
CA PHE A 291 -1.07 -3.50 -21.78
C PHE A 291 -0.85 -2.04 -21.39
N PHE A 292 -1.92 -1.24 -21.29
CA PHE A 292 -1.81 0.15 -20.85
C PHE A 292 -1.30 0.26 -19.42
N ASP A 293 -1.74 -0.61 -18.51
CA ASP A 293 -1.26 -0.63 -17.13
C ASP A 293 0.22 -1.03 -17.04
N LEU A 294 0.67 -2.01 -17.83
CA LEU A 294 2.08 -2.37 -17.93
C LEU A 294 2.92 -1.20 -18.45
N PHE A 295 2.49 -0.58 -19.55
CA PHE A 295 3.19 0.55 -20.16
C PHE A 295 3.28 1.76 -19.21
N SER A 296 2.17 2.07 -18.54
CA SER A 296 2.10 3.13 -17.53
C SER A 296 3.05 2.86 -16.36
N ASN A 297 3.06 1.64 -15.83
CA ASN A 297 3.97 1.27 -14.72
C ASN A 297 5.43 1.28 -15.16
N ALA A 298 5.76 0.69 -16.31
CA ALA A 298 7.12 0.68 -16.85
C ALA A 298 7.64 2.10 -17.07
N SER A 299 6.82 3.01 -17.59
CA SER A 299 7.18 4.42 -17.79
C SER A 299 7.49 5.12 -16.47
N LYS A 300 6.64 4.92 -15.46
CA LYS A 300 6.85 5.44 -14.09
C LYS A 300 8.14 4.90 -13.48
N ASP A 301 8.40 3.60 -13.62
CA ASP A 301 9.56 2.96 -12.99
C ASP A 301 10.87 3.35 -13.69
N HIS A 302 10.87 3.49 -15.03
CA HIS A 302 12.00 4.07 -15.76
C HIS A 302 12.28 5.51 -15.32
N PHE A 303 11.24 6.34 -15.17
CA PHE A 303 11.40 7.70 -14.67
C PHE A 303 12.04 7.71 -13.28
N LYS A 304 11.54 6.90 -12.34
CA LYS A 304 12.13 6.76 -10.99
C LYS A 304 13.57 6.25 -11.03
N TYR A 305 13.90 5.38 -11.97
CA TYR A 305 15.23 4.81 -12.09
C TYR A 305 16.26 5.86 -12.50
N PHE A 306 15.97 6.64 -13.54
CA PHE A 306 16.87 7.66 -14.10
C PHE A 306 16.93 8.93 -13.26
N PHE A 307 15.78 9.41 -12.77
CA PHE A 307 15.70 10.65 -12.01
C PHE A 307 15.76 10.38 -10.51
N LYS A 308 16.95 10.07 -9.99
CA LYS A 308 17.17 9.97 -8.54
C LYS A 308 16.75 11.29 -7.87
N ASN A 309 16.13 11.21 -6.69
CA ASN A 309 15.61 12.37 -5.95
C ASN A 309 14.55 13.19 -6.69
N TYR A 310 13.84 12.61 -7.67
CA TYR A 310 12.76 13.26 -8.41
C TYR A 310 11.71 13.94 -7.51
N GLN A 311 11.46 13.41 -6.31
CA GLN A 311 10.53 13.98 -5.32
C GLN A 311 10.98 15.35 -4.77
N ASN A 312 12.26 15.70 -4.92
CA ASN A 312 12.81 17.01 -4.57
C ASN A 312 12.78 18.01 -5.72
N SER A 313 12.43 17.56 -6.93
CA SER A 313 12.28 18.45 -8.07
C SER A 313 11.07 19.37 -7.91
N LYS A 314 11.24 20.66 -8.22
CA LYS A 314 10.13 21.63 -8.31
C LYS A 314 9.08 21.23 -9.36
N TYR A 315 9.44 20.38 -10.33
CA TYR A 315 8.54 19.88 -11.36
C TYR A 315 7.80 18.61 -10.97
N TYR A 316 8.10 18.00 -9.82
CA TYR A 316 7.57 16.71 -9.42
C TYR A 316 6.03 16.65 -9.49
N ASN A 317 5.36 17.64 -8.89
CA ASN A 317 3.90 17.68 -8.85
C ASN A 317 3.29 17.85 -10.25
N ASN A 318 3.93 18.63 -11.13
CA ASN A 318 3.47 18.80 -12.51
C ASN A 318 3.66 17.51 -13.32
N LEU A 319 4.82 16.88 -13.23
CA LEU A 319 5.11 15.60 -13.89
C LEU A 319 4.18 14.49 -13.38
N LYS A 320 3.88 14.46 -12.08
CA LYS A 320 2.89 13.55 -11.50
C LYS A 320 1.51 13.77 -12.11
N LYS A 321 1.03 15.03 -12.17
CA LYS A 321 -0.27 15.37 -12.79
C LYS A 321 -0.32 14.95 -14.26
N ILE A 322 0.76 15.19 -15.03
CA ILE A 322 0.89 14.76 -16.43
C ILE A 322 0.86 13.23 -16.55
N TYR A 323 1.59 12.52 -15.69
CA TYR A 323 1.62 11.06 -15.69
C TYR A 323 0.22 10.47 -15.53
N TYR A 324 -0.53 10.94 -14.53
CA TYR A 324 -1.90 10.47 -14.33
C TYR A 324 -2.77 10.83 -15.53
N TYR A 325 -2.74 12.07 -16.00
CA TYR A 325 -3.59 12.50 -17.13
C TYR A 325 -3.35 11.71 -18.42
N LEU A 326 -2.09 11.40 -18.76
CA LEU A 326 -1.74 10.72 -20.01
C LEU A 326 -1.84 9.21 -19.92
N PHE A 327 -1.43 8.62 -18.79
CA PHE A 327 -1.26 7.17 -18.69
C PHE A 327 -2.36 6.46 -17.89
N LYS A 328 -3.18 7.16 -17.11
CA LYS A 328 -4.29 6.61 -16.32
C LYS A 328 -5.61 7.25 -16.74
#